data_AF-A0AAD5XDV9-F1
#
_entry.id   AF-A0AAD5XDV9-F1
#
_cell.length_a   1.000
_cell.length_b   1.000
_cell.length_c   1.000
_cell.angle_alpha   90.00
_cell.angle_beta   90.00
_cell.angle_gamma   90.00
#
_symmetry.space_group_name_H-M   'P 1'
#
loop_
_entity.id
_entity.type
_entity.pdbx_description
1 polymer ?
#
loop_
_entity_poly.entity_id
_entity_poly.type
_entity_poly.pdbx_seq_one_letter_code
_entity_poly.pdbx_strand_id
1 'polypeptide(L)'
;MLNFLRKEGRLETVTYSTRSTGQEYISSGDIESLVDALIFPLNQGEKYRFMFVQPDGTKMKLFADNSYTEVFLASYRFFMPASELLTSLIEWYNVELDPATATPSQEQYFKHRKRQFRGRAAKVLLTWIKNHWHDFHADSQILDELSEFVGDLGGDISFGDGQRMTQAIREQRLSWYMTQYVPPFSAKRAPITEAVKPWGLLWEPEAFAAQLTLIDHHYFRQIRPDTYLSLLQRSVEKSKVAGDDAVKVLMDYVGFFRLVSSYTASLIYKEDTIKKRTKAIKKFIKIAKECRELNNFNTCFAVMHGLKRNMISKMTAAWDGLAAKHIDCFKEMETLMDPKGGYTNFWSELKNCVAPLIPFFAAYIHDLLEIHETEPVYTRDLVATNNRKEASSSVTTAAAAGYKIVTTDSIQEDTINFTKFYNLYSVVAEIEVWRSYSYNSVLPEAAAAANDPKVDMAGRSDSRIDAFQLRPLATSLSILSRADGSARFSFGKSSVLAAVYGPKEVKLRDELLDSAKIDVLFRPLVGISGTAERFYERTIREILEIAILKYLHPRTCIQVTVQVISDDGCILSSAINATILALLDAGVPLKNMVASVTCIVNSERILILDPSKSELDVKFYYQFQAFMFSLFILM
;
A
#
# COMPACT_ATOMS: atom_id res chain seq x y z
N MET A 1 -0.83 24.81 36.27
CA MET A 1 -0.16 25.21 35.01
C MET A 1 0.35 23.95 34.30
N LEU A 2 -0.42 22.99 33.77
CA LEU A 2 0.09 21.65 33.31
C LEU A 2 1.38 21.06 34.01
N ASN A 3 1.61 20.90 35.32
CA ASN A 3 1.21 21.68 36.50
C ASN A 3 2.17 22.85 36.89
N PHE A 4 3.37 22.99 36.28
CA PHE A 4 4.03 24.29 35.95
C PHE A 4 4.66 24.31 34.52
N LEU A 5 3.99 23.75 33.51
CA LEU A 5 4.48 23.20 32.23
C LEU A 5 5.44 22.03 32.51
N ARG A 6 5.06 21.29 33.57
CA ARG A 6 5.77 20.29 34.38
C ARG A 6 7.10 20.79 34.91
N LYS A 7 7.04 21.72 35.89
CA LYS A 7 8.15 22.54 36.42
C LYS A 7 9.43 22.46 35.57
N GLU A 8 9.34 23.17 34.45
CA GLU A 8 10.38 23.53 33.48
C GLU A 8 10.81 22.54 32.38
N GLY A 9 10.32 21.29 32.35
CA GLY A 9 10.59 20.36 31.24
C GLY A 9 11.35 19.08 31.62
N ARG A 10 11.45 18.75 32.91
CA ARG A 10 11.76 17.38 33.35
C ARG A 10 10.45 16.70 33.71
N LEU A 11 10.03 15.79 32.83
CA LEU A 11 8.98 14.82 33.07
C LEU A 11 9.36 13.98 34.32
N GLU A 12 8.99 14.41 35.52
CA GLU A 12 9.53 13.90 36.81
C GLU A 12 9.35 12.39 37.01
N THR A 13 8.28 11.84 36.44
CA THR A 13 7.90 10.42 36.46
C THR A 13 8.39 9.64 35.24
N VAL A 14 8.98 10.33 34.25
CA VAL A 14 9.56 9.70 33.07
C VAL A 14 11.03 9.41 33.34
N THR A 15 11.37 8.13 33.26
CA THR A 15 12.75 7.70 33.36
C THR A 15 13.42 7.86 32.00
N TYR A 16 14.65 8.35 32.02
CA TYR A 16 15.49 8.43 30.83
C TYR A 16 16.63 7.43 30.98
N SER A 17 16.88 6.69 29.91
CA SER A 17 18.03 5.81 29.80
C SER A 17 18.96 6.33 28.71
N THR A 18 20.26 6.11 28.88
CA THR A 18 21.28 6.52 27.91
C THR A 18 21.75 5.32 27.12
N ARG A 19 21.80 5.46 25.79
CA ARG A 19 22.39 4.43 24.92
C ARG A 19 23.92 4.44 25.00
N SER A 20 24.54 3.37 24.53
CA SER A 20 26.00 3.31 24.27
C SER A 20 26.51 4.43 23.35
N THR A 21 25.64 5.06 22.56
CA THR A 21 25.93 6.23 21.71
C THR A 21 25.86 7.57 22.44
N GLY A 22 25.52 7.60 23.74
CA GLY A 22 25.40 8.82 24.54
C GLY A 22 24.05 9.54 24.43
N GLN A 23 23.11 9.03 23.63
CA GLN A 23 21.78 9.62 23.45
C GLN A 23 20.80 9.19 24.54
N GLU A 24 20.07 10.16 25.12
CA GLU A 24 19.01 9.93 26.10
C GLU A 24 17.67 9.59 25.41
N TYR A 25 16.96 8.58 25.91
CA TYR A 25 15.62 8.21 25.46
C TYR A 25 14.71 7.88 26.65
N ILE A 26 13.40 8.00 26.43
CA ILE A 26 12.36 7.72 27.44
C ILE A 26 12.26 6.21 27.66
N SER A 27 12.68 5.69 28.82
CA SER A 27 12.64 4.25 29.12
C SER A 27 11.33 3.80 29.75
N SER A 28 10.75 4.63 30.63
CA SER A 28 9.46 4.37 31.26
C SER A 28 8.77 5.66 31.70
N GLY A 29 7.47 5.60 31.96
CA GLY A 29 6.69 6.72 32.51
C GLY A 29 5.23 6.35 32.73
N ASP A 30 4.50 7.16 33.48
CA ASP A 30 3.03 7.14 33.55
C ASP A 30 2.40 7.62 32.23
N ILE A 31 1.12 7.28 32.04
CA ILE A 31 0.36 7.55 30.82
C ILE A 31 0.36 9.04 30.49
N GLU A 32 -0.06 9.89 31.44
CA GLU A 32 -0.11 11.33 31.28
C GLU A 32 1.27 11.87 30.88
N SER A 33 2.34 11.33 31.46
CA SER A 33 3.69 11.79 31.16
C SER A 33 4.30 11.38 29.86
N LEU A 34 3.86 10.26 29.33
CA LEU A 34 4.20 9.87 27.98
C LEU A 34 3.45 10.77 26.96
N VAL A 35 2.18 11.10 27.22
CA VAL A 35 1.43 12.04 26.36
C VAL A 35 2.09 13.42 26.33
N ASP A 36 2.45 13.97 27.49
CA ASP A 36 3.07 15.29 27.55
C ASP A 36 4.46 15.32 26.88
N ALA A 37 5.19 14.20 26.88
CA ALA A 37 6.44 14.06 26.15
C ALA A 37 6.29 14.23 24.62
N LEU A 38 5.07 14.06 24.07
CA LEU A 38 4.79 14.37 22.66
C LEU A 38 4.84 15.88 22.39
N ILE A 39 4.51 16.69 23.40
CA ILE A 39 4.39 18.14 23.29
C ILE A 39 5.71 18.82 23.69
N PHE A 40 6.41 18.33 24.71
CA PHE A 40 7.67 18.92 25.17
C PHE A 40 8.91 18.47 24.38
N PRO A 41 9.89 19.35 24.12
CA PRO A 41 11.15 18.93 23.49
C PRO A 41 11.98 18.10 24.47
N LEU A 42 12.30 16.86 24.09
CA LEU A 42 13.57 16.25 24.49
C LEU A 42 14.70 17.20 24.08
N ASN A 43 15.69 17.42 24.94
CA ASN A 43 16.80 18.35 24.71
C ASN A 43 17.30 18.27 23.26
N GLN A 44 17.42 19.43 22.61
CA GLN A 44 17.72 19.59 21.18
C GLN A 44 19.16 19.19 20.78
N GLY A 45 19.65 18.06 21.27
CA GLY A 45 20.90 17.46 20.87
C GLY A 45 20.63 16.11 20.22
N GLU A 46 20.40 16.14 18.91
CA GLU A 46 20.34 14.99 18.00
C GLU A 46 19.00 14.26 17.84
N LYS A 47 18.49 14.38 16.61
CA LYS A 47 17.34 13.66 16.09
C LYS A 47 17.59 12.16 16.16
N TYR A 48 16.74 11.45 16.88
CA TYR A 48 16.65 10.00 16.84
C TYR A 48 16.48 9.55 15.37
N ARG A 49 17.41 8.74 14.86
CA ARG A 49 17.35 8.15 13.52
C ARG A 49 17.59 6.66 13.64
N PHE A 50 16.56 5.85 13.44
CA PHE A 50 16.80 4.49 12.98
C PHE A 50 17.36 4.60 11.56
N MET A 51 18.69 4.59 11.43
CA MET A 51 19.35 4.52 10.14
C MET A 51 19.49 3.05 9.79
N PHE A 52 18.62 2.56 8.92
CA PHE A 52 18.90 1.33 8.20
C PHE A 52 19.96 1.67 7.15
N VAL A 53 21.18 1.21 7.38
CA VAL A 53 22.26 1.30 6.43
C VAL A 53 22.30 -0.04 5.71
N GLN A 54 21.99 -0.02 4.42
CA GLN A 54 22.15 -1.19 3.58
C GLN A 54 23.65 -1.54 3.44
N PRO A 55 23.99 -2.78 3.07
CA PRO A 55 25.38 -3.22 2.88
C PRO A 55 26.17 -2.38 1.87
N ASP A 56 25.48 -1.75 0.93
CA ASP A 56 26.03 -0.84 -0.08
C ASP A 56 26.34 0.58 0.47
N GLY A 57 26.04 0.84 1.75
CA GLY A 57 26.20 2.14 2.40
C GLY A 57 25.02 3.09 2.21
N THR A 58 23.96 2.68 1.52
CA THR A 58 22.75 3.48 1.32
C THR A 58 22.04 3.69 2.66
N LYS A 59 22.01 4.93 3.12
CA LYS A 59 21.27 5.34 4.33
C LYS A 59 19.80 5.49 3.97
N MET A 60 18.98 4.53 4.38
CA MET A 60 17.56 4.57 4.12
C MET A 60 16.86 5.50 5.11
N LYS A 61 16.27 6.59 4.59
CA LYS A 61 15.40 7.49 5.35
C LYS A 61 13.99 6.93 5.35
N LEU A 62 13.60 6.23 6.41
CA LEU A 62 12.20 6.27 6.82
C LEU A 62 11.90 7.66 7.38
N PHE A 63 10.65 8.09 7.18
CA PHE A 63 9.98 9.29 7.67
C PHE A 63 10.90 10.33 8.33
N ALA A 64 11.01 11.52 7.71
CA ALA A 64 11.79 12.61 8.25
C ALA A 64 11.47 12.83 9.75
N ASP A 65 12.40 12.38 10.60
CA ASP A 65 12.35 12.31 12.07
C ASP A 65 11.55 11.10 12.64
N ASN A 66 12.22 9.96 12.83
CA ASN A 66 11.75 8.82 13.64
C ASN A 66 11.76 9.19 15.14
N SER A 67 10.88 10.12 15.51
CA SER A 67 10.75 10.64 16.86
C SER A 67 9.93 9.69 17.73
N TYR A 68 10.09 9.87 19.05
CA TYR A 68 9.20 9.35 20.09
C TYR A 68 7.71 9.29 19.67
N THR A 69 7.24 10.30 18.93
CA THR A 69 5.89 10.41 18.35
C THR A 69 5.45 9.20 17.54
N GLU A 70 6.27 8.70 16.61
CA GLU A 70 5.90 7.57 15.75
C GLU A 70 5.77 6.28 16.55
N VAL A 71 6.72 6.05 17.47
CA VAL A 71 6.70 4.89 18.37
C VAL A 71 5.46 4.95 19.26
N PHE A 72 5.17 6.12 19.83
CA PHE A 72 3.99 6.33 20.67
C PHE A 72 2.70 6.09 19.89
N LEU A 73 2.53 6.69 18.70
CA LEU A 73 1.32 6.55 17.89
C LEU A 73 1.11 5.11 17.40
N ALA A 74 2.18 4.35 17.19
CA ALA A 74 2.10 2.92 16.88
C ALA A 74 1.73 2.05 18.09
N SER A 75 2.10 2.45 19.32
CA SER A 75 2.01 1.57 20.49
C SER A 75 1.05 2.00 21.60
N TYR A 76 0.47 3.20 21.57
CA TYR A 76 -0.35 3.71 22.70
C TYR A 76 -1.55 2.80 23.02
N ARG A 77 -2.10 2.11 22.01
CA ARG A 77 -3.22 1.16 22.14
C ARG A 77 -2.95 0.00 23.12
N PHE A 78 -1.70 -0.27 23.47
CA PHE A 78 -1.38 -1.28 24.50
C PHE A 78 -1.67 -0.81 25.92
N PHE A 79 -1.85 0.50 26.15
CA PHE A 79 -1.97 1.09 27.49
C PHE A 79 -2.96 2.27 27.60
N MET A 80 -3.49 2.78 26.49
CA MET A 80 -4.41 3.92 26.43
C MET A 80 -5.40 3.78 25.26
N PRO A 81 -6.70 4.12 25.43
CA PRO A 81 -7.67 4.20 24.34
C PRO A 81 -7.47 5.43 23.45
N ALA A 82 -7.91 5.34 22.19
CA ALA A 82 -7.73 6.41 21.21
C ALA A 82 -8.51 7.69 21.56
N SER A 83 -9.70 7.58 22.15
CA SER A 83 -10.50 8.75 22.58
C SER A 83 -9.76 9.61 23.60
N GLU A 84 -9.16 8.99 24.63
CA GLU A 84 -8.41 9.70 25.67
C GLU A 84 -7.18 10.42 25.10
N LEU A 85 -6.49 9.83 24.12
CA LEU A 85 -5.39 10.47 23.41
C LEU A 85 -5.86 11.70 22.62
N LEU A 86 -7.00 11.59 21.92
CA LEU A 86 -7.57 12.70 21.15
C LEU A 86 -7.96 13.86 22.07
N THR A 87 -8.70 13.59 23.14
CA THR A 87 -9.09 14.59 24.13
C THR A 87 -7.86 15.28 24.72
N SER A 88 -6.84 14.52 25.12
CA SER A 88 -5.58 15.08 25.67
C SER A 88 -4.85 16.00 24.67
N LEU A 89 -4.82 15.64 23.37
CA LEU A 89 -4.19 16.46 22.34
C LEU A 89 -4.99 17.74 22.04
N ILE A 90 -6.32 17.67 22.08
CA ILE A 90 -7.22 18.82 21.95
C ILE A 90 -7.04 19.77 23.14
N GLU A 91 -6.99 19.24 24.37
CA GLU A 91 -6.70 20.01 25.57
C GLU A 91 -5.36 20.72 25.46
N TRP A 92 -4.31 20.02 25.02
CA TRP A 92 -2.98 20.59 24.78
C TRP A 92 -2.95 21.69 23.71
N TYR A 93 -3.83 21.61 22.71
CA TYR A 93 -3.97 22.64 21.70
C TYR A 93 -4.73 23.88 22.24
N ASN A 94 -5.79 23.62 23.01
CA ASN A 94 -6.68 24.62 23.57
C ASN A 94 -6.22 25.19 24.92
N VAL A 95 -5.01 24.86 25.39
CA VAL A 95 -4.49 25.41 26.65
C VAL A 95 -4.59 26.93 26.68
N GLU A 96 -5.24 27.43 27.72
CA GLU A 96 -5.33 28.85 28.06
C GLU A 96 -4.80 29.08 29.48
N LEU A 97 -4.35 30.31 29.75
CA LEU A 97 -3.99 30.72 31.11
C LEU A 97 -5.22 31.27 31.80
N ASP A 98 -5.51 30.77 32.99
CA ASP A 98 -6.46 31.41 33.89
C ASP A 98 -5.80 32.64 34.55
N PRO A 99 -6.29 33.87 34.28
CA PRO A 99 -5.70 35.10 34.82
C PRO A 99 -5.81 35.22 36.34
N ALA A 100 -6.66 34.44 37.00
CA ALA A 100 -6.85 34.50 38.45
C ALA A 100 -5.78 33.73 39.27
N THR A 101 -5.09 32.78 38.65
CA THR A 101 -4.19 31.83 39.36
C THR A 101 -2.73 31.87 38.88
N ALA A 102 -2.40 32.69 37.86
CA ALA A 102 -1.07 32.75 37.27
C ALA A 102 -0.14 33.77 37.92
N THR A 103 1.12 33.38 38.18
CA THR A 103 2.21 34.29 38.52
C THR A 103 2.80 34.95 37.27
N PRO A 104 3.37 36.17 37.38
CA PRO A 104 3.89 36.92 36.22
C PRO A 104 4.92 36.14 35.38
N SER A 105 5.75 35.31 36.03
CA SER A 105 6.74 34.47 35.36
C SER A 105 6.12 33.35 34.51
N GLN A 106 4.98 32.80 34.94
CA GLN A 106 4.23 31.76 34.21
C GLN A 106 3.60 32.34 32.96
N GLU A 107 3.04 33.53 33.09
CA GLU A 107 2.40 34.26 32.01
C GLU A 107 3.40 34.58 30.89
N GLN A 108 4.61 35.02 31.26
CA GLN A 108 5.67 35.31 30.31
C GLN A 108 6.20 34.05 29.58
N TYR A 109 6.44 32.96 30.31
CA TYR A 109 6.88 31.68 29.74
C TYR A 109 5.85 31.11 28.76
N PHE A 110 4.58 31.09 29.17
CA PHE A 110 3.49 30.59 28.34
C PHE A 110 3.28 31.45 27.10
N LYS A 111 3.31 32.78 27.21
CA LYS A 111 3.17 33.70 26.07
C LYS A 111 4.24 33.46 25.00
N HIS A 112 5.46 33.06 25.39
CA HIS A 112 6.54 32.73 24.45
C HIS A 112 6.42 31.33 23.82
N ARG A 113 5.90 30.33 24.54
CA ARG A 113 5.84 28.93 24.07
C ARG A 113 4.45 28.45 23.60
N LYS A 114 3.38 29.21 23.81
CA LYS A 114 1.99 28.86 23.39
C LYS A 114 1.92 28.40 21.94
N ARG A 115 2.56 29.13 21.02
CA ARG A 115 2.61 28.78 19.59
C ARG A 115 3.36 27.47 19.32
N GLN A 116 4.38 27.15 20.11
CA GLN A 116 5.17 25.92 19.97
C GLN A 116 4.38 24.68 20.42
N PHE A 117 3.63 24.78 21.53
CA PHE A 117 2.77 23.70 22.01
C PHE A 117 1.66 23.38 21.00
N ARG A 118 0.94 24.41 20.55
CA ARG A 118 -0.10 24.27 19.50
C ARG A 118 0.44 23.64 18.23
N GLY A 119 1.57 24.14 17.72
CA GLY A 119 2.18 23.60 16.50
C GLY A 119 2.63 22.14 16.63
N ARG A 120 3.00 21.69 17.83
CA ARG A 120 3.38 20.29 18.08
C ARG A 120 2.17 19.37 18.24
N ALA A 121 1.17 19.76 19.02
CA ALA A 121 -0.10 19.04 19.09
C ALA A 121 -0.69 18.86 17.69
N ALA A 122 -0.72 19.93 16.88
CA ALA A 122 -1.15 19.88 15.50
C ALA A 122 -0.29 18.94 14.62
N LYS A 123 1.03 18.93 14.79
CA LYS A 123 1.92 18.01 14.07
C LYS A 123 1.67 16.55 14.47
N VAL A 124 1.46 16.25 15.76
CA VAL A 124 1.16 14.91 16.25
C VAL A 124 -0.17 14.44 15.66
N LEU A 125 -1.23 15.25 15.75
CA LEU A 125 -2.53 14.96 15.14
C LEU A 125 -2.43 14.74 13.63
N LEU A 126 -1.69 15.58 12.91
CA LEU A 126 -1.50 15.43 11.47
C LEU A 126 -0.75 14.13 11.12
N THR A 127 0.23 13.74 11.93
CA THR A 127 0.97 12.48 11.78
C THR A 127 0.06 11.29 12.06
N TRP A 128 -0.78 11.40 13.09
CA TRP A 128 -1.74 10.38 13.47
C TRP A 128 -2.78 10.14 12.36
N ILE A 129 -3.36 11.21 11.80
CA ILE A 129 -4.28 11.15 10.64
C ILE A 129 -3.60 10.49 9.43
N LYS A 130 -2.35 10.86 9.12
CA LYS A 130 -1.65 10.38 7.91
C LYS A 130 -1.19 8.93 8.01
N ASN A 131 -0.66 8.53 9.15
CA ASN A 131 0.04 7.26 9.29
C ASN A 131 -0.80 6.18 9.98
N HIS A 132 -1.83 6.56 10.76
CA HIS A 132 -2.67 5.63 11.52
C HIS A 132 -4.18 5.91 11.33
N TRP A 133 -4.60 6.17 10.09
CA TRP A 133 -6.00 6.48 9.74
C TRP A 133 -7.03 5.42 10.21
N HIS A 134 -6.61 4.19 10.46
CA HIS A 134 -7.48 3.10 10.87
C HIS A 134 -8.20 3.37 12.20
N ASP A 135 -7.66 4.19 13.11
CA ASP A 135 -8.35 4.53 14.37
C ASP A 135 -9.61 5.34 14.11
N PHE A 136 -9.53 6.31 13.20
CA PHE A 136 -10.65 7.18 12.82
C PHE A 136 -11.67 6.47 11.94
N HIS A 137 -11.24 5.43 11.21
CA HIS A 137 -12.15 4.62 10.41
C HIS A 137 -12.91 3.59 11.27
N ALA A 138 -12.25 3.01 12.28
CA ALA A 138 -12.85 1.97 13.12
C ALA A 138 -13.90 2.54 14.09
N ASP A 139 -13.73 3.78 14.55
CA ASP A 139 -14.61 4.44 15.50
C ASP A 139 -15.16 5.75 14.93
N SER A 140 -16.47 5.77 14.66
CA SER A 140 -17.13 6.97 14.14
C SER A 140 -17.14 8.13 15.14
N GLN A 141 -17.13 7.85 16.45
CA GLN A 141 -17.19 8.91 17.47
C GLN A 141 -15.91 9.74 17.48
N ILE A 142 -14.75 9.09 17.38
CA ILE A 142 -13.44 9.77 17.34
C ILE A 142 -13.30 10.60 16.06
N LEU A 143 -13.83 10.11 14.94
CA LEU A 143 -13.84 10.87 13.69
C LEU A 143 -14.74 12.09 13.76
N ASP A 144 -15.90 11.99 14.40
CA ASP A 144 -16.82 13.11 14.60
C ASP A 144 -16.19 14.16 15.51
N GLU A 145 -15.59 13.76 16.63
CA GLU A 145 -14.86 14.66 17.57
C GLU A 145 -13.67 15.36 16.87
N LEU A 146 -12.89 14.62 16.06
CA LEU A 146 -11.81 15.22 15.27
C LEU A 146 -12.37 16.21 14.23
N SER A 147 -13.49 15.89 13.58
CA SER A 147 -14.10 16.73 12.55
C SER A 147 -14.69 18.01 13.13
N GLU A 148 -15.30 17.95 14.31
CA GLU A 148 -15.77 19.10 15.07
C GLU A 148 -14.59 20.01 15.44
N PHE A 149 -13.53 19.46 16.03
CA PHE A 149 -12.31 20.19 16.34
C PHE A 149 -11.68 20.87 15.10
N VAL A 150 -11.58 20.15 13.97
CA VAL A 150 -11.04 20.71 12.71
C VAL A 150 -11.97 21.78 12.12
N GLY A 151 -13.29 21.66 12.32
CA GLY A 151 -14.27 22.67 11.94
C GLY A 151 -14.10 23.98 12.70
N ASP A 152 -13.95 23.89 14.03
CA ASP A 152 -13.73 25.04 14.90
C ASP A 152 -12.41 25.77 14.60
N LEU A 153 -11.36 25.01 14.24
CA LEU A 153 -10.08 25.56 13.80
C LEU A 153 -10.19 26.41 12.53
N GLY A 154 -11.18 26.16 11.67
CA GLY A 154 -11.42 26.90 10.45
C GLY A 154 -11.93 28.33 10.67
N GLY A 155 -12.49 28.62 11.86
CA GLY A 155 -12.95 29.95 12.26
C GLY A 155 -11.87 30.81 12.93
N ASP A 156 -10.80 30.19 13.41
CA ASP A 156 -9.78 30.84 14.24
C ASP A 156 -8.54 31.25 13.42
N ILE A 157 -7.80 32.27 13.88
CA ILE A 157 -6.68 32.94 13.17
C ILE A 157 -5.45 32.01 12.92
N SER A 158 -5.57 30.70 13.18
CA SER A 158 -4.55 29.67 12.94
C SER A 158 -4.40 29.37 11.44
N PHE A 159 -3.71 30.25 10.73
CA PHE A 159 -3.53 30.18 9.29
C PHE A 159 -2.76 28.89 8.89
N GLY A 160 -3.49 27.87 8.44
CA GLY A 160 -2.97 26.72 7.68
C GLY A 160 -3.08 25.34 8.33
N ASP A 161 -3.14 25.21 9.65
CA ASP A 161 -3.15 23.88 10.29
C ASP A 161 -4.49 23.17 10.13
N GLY A 162 -5.61 23.90 10.31
CA GLY A 162 -6.96 23.36 10.03
C GLY A 162 -7.11 22.89 8.59
N GLN A 163 -6.68 23.70 7.61
CA GLN A 163 -6.71 23.34 6.19
C GLN A 163 -5.87 22.08 5.89
N ARG A 164 -4.68 21.95 6.48
CA ARG A 164 -3.82 20.76 6.33
C ARG A 164 -4.47 19.51 6.90
N MET A 165 -5.12 19.61 8.06
CA MET A 165 -5.83 18.49 8.67
C MET A 165 -7.06 18.09 7.84
N THR A 166 -7.87 19.07 7.39
CA THR A 166 -9.00 18.82 6.50
C THR A 166 -8.54 18.13 5.20
N GLN A 167 -7.44 18.60 4.61
CA GLN A 167 -6.86 17.99 3.42
C GLN A 167 -6.40 16.55 3.70
N ALA A 168 -5.69 16.30 4.81
CA ALA A 168 -5.22 14.97 5.17
C ALA A 168 -6.39 13.99 5.42
N ILE A 169 -7.45 14.43 6.09
CA ILE A 169 -8.68 13.64 6.28
C ILE A 169 -9.31 13.27 4.93
N ARG A 170 -9.42 14.22 4.01
CA ARG A 170 -9.96 13.98 2.66
C ARG A 170 -9.11 12.98 1.88
N GLU A 171 -7.79 13.17 1.86
CA GLU A 171 -6.84 12.28 1.19
C GLU A 171 -6.94 10.84 1.71
N GLN A 172 -7.05 10.66 3.03
CA GLN A 172 -7.16 9.34 3.64
C GLN A 172 -8.50 8.65 3.35
N ARG A 173 -9.62 9.40 3.40
CA ARG A 173 -10.93 8.86 2.98
C ARG A 173 -10.90 8.40 1.52
N LEU A 174 -10.36 9.22 0.62
CA LEU A 174 -10.19 8.89 -0.80
C LEU A 174 -9.32 7.63 -1.01
N SER A 175 -8.17 7.56 -0.34
CA SER A 175 -7.26 6.40 -0.38
C SER A 175 -7.93 5.10 0.07
N TRP A 176 -8.71 5.17 1.15
CA TRP A 176 -9.49 4.03 1.65
C TRP A 176 -10.56 3.58 0.64
N TYR A 177 -11.33 4.53 0.08
CA TYR A 177 -12.31 4.21 -0.99
C TYR A 177 -11.64 3.59 -2.21
N MET A 178 -10.46 4.07 -2.63
CA MET A 178 -9.70 3.47 -3.73
C MET A 178 -9.30 2.02 -3.42
N THR A 179 -8.90 1.72 -2.17
CA THR A 179 -8.45 0.39 -1.75
C THR A 179 -9.59 -0.64 -1.73
N GLN A 180 -10.81 -0.24 -1.33
CA GLN A 180 -11.98 -1.13 -1.31
C GLN A 180 -12.52 -1.47 -2.71
N TYR A 181 -12.26 -0.61 -3.70
CA TYR A 181 -12.86 -0.71 -5.04
C TYR A 181 -11.88 -1.06 -6.16
N VAL A 182 -10.61 -1.38 -5.86
CA VAL A 182 -9.83 -2.23 -6.78
C VAL A 182 -10.60 -3.54 -6.86
N PRO A 183 -11.25 -3.88 -8.00
CA PRO A 183 -12.03 -5.09 -8.06
C PRO A 183 -11.08 -6.23 -7.73
N PRO A 184 -11.36 -7.08 -6.72
CA PRO A 184 -10.67 -8.36 -6.65
C PRO A 184 -10.85 -8.98 -8.03
N PHE A 185 -9.74 -9.38 -8.68
CA PHE A 185 -9.78 -10.05 -9.98
C PHE A 185 -11.01 -10.96 -10.01
N SER A 186 -11.92 -10.71 -10.97
CA SER A 186 -13.23 -11.35 -11.01
C SER A 186 -13.12 -12.84 -10.66
N ALA A 187 -13.67 -13.23 -9.50
CA ALA A 187 -13.63 -14.61 -9.02
C ALA A 187 -14.42 -15.56 -9.93
N LYS A 188 -15.21 -15.01 -10.88
CA LYS A 188 -15.81 -15.78 -11.96
C LYS A 188 -14.71 -16.13 -12.97
N ARG A 189 -13.97 -17.19 -12.67
CA ARG A 189 -13.13 -17.88 -13.65
C ARG A 189 -14.02 -18.28 -14.83
N ALA A 190 -13.61 -17.90 -16.04
CA ALA A 190 -14.17 -18.52 -17.24
C ALA A 190 -14.04 -20.05 -17.10
N PRO A 191 -15.03 -20.83 -17.54
CA PRO A 191 -14.91 -22.28 -17.54
C PRO A 191 -13.64 -22.63 -18.32
N ILE A 192 -12.76 -23.42 -17.69
CA ILE A 192 -11.48 -23.84 -18.26
C ILE A 192 -11.82 -24.69 -19.49
N THR A 193 -11.73 -24.06 -20.66
CA THR A 193 -11.90 -24.71 -21.96
C THR A 193 -10.53 -25.29 -22.34
N GLU A 194 -10.43 -26.61 -22.23
CA GLU A 194 -9.39 -27.51 -22.78
C GLU A 194 -7.91 -27.30 -22.41
N ALA A 195 -7.32 -28.37 -21.82
CA ALA A 195 -5.93 -28.83 -21.91
C ALA A 195 -4.75 -27.83 -21.91
N VAL A 196 -4.87 -26.64 -21.33
CA VAL A 196 -3.70 -25.76 -21.15
C VAL A 196 -2.79 -26.35 -20.08
N LYS A 197 -1.53 -26.65 -20.44
CA LYS A 197 -0.51 -27.08 -19.49
C LYS A 197 -0.39 -26.06 -18.34
N PRO A 198 -0.27 -26.49 -17.07
CA PRO A 198 -0.17 -25.58 -15.94
C PRO A 198 1.00 -24.61 -16.09
N TRP A 199 0.80 -23.33 -15.77
CA TRP A 199 1.80 -22.26 -15.96
C TRP A 199 3.15 -22.58 -15.31
N GLY A 200 3.15 -23.14 -14.09
CA GLY A 200 4.40 -23.52 -13.39
C GLY A 200 5.21 -24.62 -14.09
N LEU A 201 4.64 -25.36 -15.04
CA LEU A 201 5.34 -26.34 -15.87
C LEU A 201 5.64 -25.81 -17.28
N LEU A 202 4.89 -24.81 -17.75
CA LEU A 202 5.04 -24.23 -19.09
C LEU A 202 6.14 -23.16 -19.14
N TRP A 203 6.10 -22.20 -18.22
CA TRP A 203 6.95 -21.00 -18.26
C TRP A 203 8.39 -21.27 -17.83
N GLU A 204 9.34 -20.48 -18.32
CA GLU A 204 10.72 -20.54 -17.82
C GLU A 204 10.77 -20.16 -16.33
N PRO A 205 11.63 -20.83 -15.53
CA PRO A 205 11.71 -20.61 -14.08
C PRO A 205 11.86 -19.14 -13.67
N GLU A 206 12.66 -18.39 -14.40
CA GLU A 206 12.99 -16.98 -14.15
C GLU A 206 11.76 -16.10 -14.34
N ALA A 207 11.04 -16.27 -15.46
CA ALA A 207 9.83 -15.50 -15.76
C ALA A 207 8.68 -15.84 -14.80
N PHE A 208 8.54 -17.11 -14.43
CA PHE A 208 7.52 -17.54 -13.47
C PHE A 208 7.81 -17.01 -12.06
N ALA A 209 9.07 -17.04 -11.63
CA ALA A 209 9.50 -16.47 -10.35
C ALA A 209 9.27 -14.95 -10.29
N ALA A 210 9.57 -14.21 -11.37
CA ALA A 210 9.32 -12.77 -11.45
C ALA A 210 7.82 -12.44 -11.29
N GLN A 211 6.93 -13.16 -11.98
CA GLN A 211 5.49 -12.92 -11.88
C GLN A 211 4.92 -13.32 -10.51
N LEU A 212 5.38 -14.43 -9.92
CA LEU A 212 5.03 -14.76 -8.54
C LEU A 212 5.49 -13.67 -7.57
N THR A 213 6.67 -13.09 -7.80
CA THR A 213 7.22 -12.01 -6.97
C THR A 213 6.38 -10.74 -7.05
N LEU A 214 5.89 -10.35 -8.23
CA LEU A 214 4.98 -9.21 -8.37
C LEU A 214 3.66 -9.43 -7.61
N ILE A 215 3.10 -10.64 -7.66
CA ILE A 215 1.86 -10.99 -6.95
C ILE A 215 2.11 -11.00 -5.43
N ASP A 216 3.19 -11.64 -4.98
CA ASP A 216 3.55 -11.71 -3.56
C ASP A 216 3.81 -10.30 -3.00
N HIS A 217 4.50 -9.47 -3.77
CA HIS A 217 4.77 -8.07 -3.43
C HIS A 217 3.48 -7.26 -3.27
N HIS A 218 2.50 -7.48 -4.15
CA HIS A 218 1.19 -6.82 -4.06
C HIS A 218 0.45 -7.18 -2.76
N TYR A 219 0.48 -8.45 -2.33
CA TYR A 219 -0.11 -8.85 -1.05
C TYR A 219 0.70 -8.32 0.14
N PHE A 220 2.03 -8.39 0.09
CA PHE A 220 2.91 -7.90 1.15
C PHE A 220 2.73 -6.39 1.40
N ARG A 221 2.57 -5.58 0.34
CA ARG A 221 2.32 -4.13 0.47
C ARG A 221 0.97 -3.80 1.09
N GLN A 222 0.01 -4.72 1.12
CA GLN A 222 -1.28 -4.47 1.76
C GLN A 222 -1.24 -4.64 3.28
N ILE A 223 -0.28 -5.42 3.82
CA ILE A 223 -0.16 -5.68 5.26
C ILE A 223 0.34 -4.43 5.99
N ARG A 224 -0.53 -3.70 6.68
CA ARG A 224 -0.15 -2.48 7.40
C ARG A 224 0.32 -2.77 8.84
N PRO A 225 1.09 -1.86 9.49
CA PRO A 225 1.52 -2.02 10.88
C PRO A 225 0.39 -2.28 11.86
N ASP A 226 -0.74 -1.59 11.69
CA ASP A 226 -1.94 -1.79 12.49
C ASP A 226 -2.43 -3.23 12.52
N THR A 227 -2.23 -3.93 11.41
CA THR A 227 -2.77 -5.26 11.20
C THR A 227 -2.12 -6.30 12.11
N TYR A 228 -0.79 -6.26 12.27
CA TYR A 228 -0.10 -7.21 13.14
C TYR A 228 0.10 -6.69 14.57
N LEU A 229 0.12 -5.37 14.80
CA LEU A 229 0.13 -4.82 16.16
C LEU A 229 -1.21 -5.09 16.90
N SER A 230 -2.34 -4.99 16.21
CA SER A 230 -3.66 -5.35 16.77
C SER A 230 -3.76 -6.84 17.09
N LEU A 231 -3.10 -7.71 16.32
CA LEU A 231 -3.02 -9.14 16.64
C LEU A 231 -2.25 -9.40 17.94
N LEU A 232 -1.15 -8.68 18.18
CA LEU A 232 -0.40 -8.79 19.45
C LEU A 232 -1.22 -8.35 20.66
N GLN A 233 -2.17 -7.43 20.48
CA GLN A 233 -3.05 -6.96 21.56
C GLN A 233 -4.17 -7.96 21.90
N ARG A 234 -4.58 -8.80 20.95
CA ARG A 234 -5.67 -9.75 21.16
C ARG A 234 -5.11 -11.03 21.77
N SER A 235 -5.55 -11.35 23.00
CA SER A 235 -5.44 -12.73 23.49
C SER A 235 -6.11 -13.66 22.49
N VAL A 236 -5.35 -14.63 21.98
CA VAL A 236 -5.72 -15.58 20.92
C VAL A 236 -7.05 -16.31 21.23
N GLU A 237 -7.43 -16.40 22.51
CA GLU A 237 -8.61 -17.12 23.00
C GLU A 237 -9.97 -16.46 22.67
N LYS A 238 -10.02 -15.17 22.32
CA LYS A 238 -11.31 -14.44 22.11
C LYS A 238 -11.62 -14.09 20.64
N SER A 239 -11.00 -14.76 19.66
CA SER A 239 -11.23 -14.46 18.23
C SER A 239 -12.48 -15.16 17.64
N LYS A 240 -13.67 -14.72 18.05
CA LYS A 240 -14.92 -14.95 17.29
C LYS A 240 -15.39 -13.64 16.65
N VAL A 241 -14.61 -13.07 15.75
CA VAL A 241 -15.09 -11.97 14.89
C VAL A 241 -14.58 -12.20 13.47
N ALA A 242 -15.39 -12.88 12.67
CA ALA A 242 -15.30 -12.85 11.23
C ALA A 242 -15.83 -11.48 10.78
N GLY A 243 -14.95 -10.58 10.36
CA GLY A 243 -15.32 -9.22 9.96
C GLY A 243 -14.21 -8.17 10.10
N ASP A 244 -13.05 -8.54 10.64
CA ASP A 244 -11.93 -7.61 10.78
C ASP A 244 -11.09 -7.58 9.49
N ASP A 245 -11.14 -6.46 8.77
CA ASP A 245 -10.41 -6.23 7.52
C ASP A 245 -8.89 -6.48 7.68
N ALA A 246 -8.35 -6.21 8.87
CA ALA A 246 -6.96 -6.49 9.22
C ALA A 246 -6.64 -7.99 9.10
N VAL A 247 -7.46 -8.84 9.72
CA VAL A 247 -7.27 -10.30 9.68
C VAL A 247 -7.43 -10.81 8.25
N LYS A 248 -8.34 -10.22 7.46
CA LYS A 248 -8.55 -10.60 6.07
C LYS A 248 -7.29 -10.38 5.21
N VAL A 249 -6.64 -9.22 5.30
CA VAL A 249 -5.43 -8.92 4.50
C VAL A 249 -4.29 -9.90 4.81
N LEU A 250 -4.07 -10.21 6.09
CA LEU A 250 -3.09 -11.22 6.48
C LEU A 250 -3.48 -12.61 5.98
N MET A 251 -4.75 -12.98 6.05
CA MET A 251 -5.24 -14.26 5.56
C MET A 251 -5.10 -14.39 4.04
N ASP A 252 -5.27 -13.29 3.28
CA ASP A 252 -5.05 -13.25 1.84
C ASP A 252 -3.56 -13.49 1.51
N TYR A 253 -2.64 -12.83 2.23
CA TYR A 253 -1.19 -13.06 2.08
C TYR A 253 -0.76 -14.50 2.44
N VAL A 254 -1.21 -15.01 3.59
CA VAL A 254 -0.96 -16.40 4.01
C VAL A 254 -1.64 -17.38 3.04
N GLY A 255 -2.80 -17.00 2.51
CA GLY A 255 -3.54 -17.74 1.48
C GLY A 255 -2.71 -17.92 0.21
N PHE A 256 -2.05 -16.85 -0.25
CA PHE A 256 -1.13 -16.92 -1.39
C PHE A 256 0.05 -17.86 -1.13
N PHE A 257 0.70 -17.77 0.05
CA PHE A 257 1.77 -18.69 0.45
C PHE A 257 1.31 -20.16 0.40
N ARG A 258 0.14 -20.46 0.98
CA ARG A 258 -0.46 -21.81 0.98
C ARG A 258 -0.83 -22.27 -0.43
N LEU A 259 -1.32 -21.36 -1.27
CA LEU A 259 -1.65 -21.63 -2.67
C LEU A 259 -0.39 -22.04 -3.44
N VAL A 260 0.70 -21.27 -3.37
CA VAL A 260 1.96 -21.61 -4.04
C VAL A 260 2.51 -22.96 -3.56
N SER A 261 2.49 -23.21 -2.25
CA SER A 261 2.92 -24.50 -1.66
C SER A 261 2.08 -25.68 -2.17
N SER A 262 0.75 -25.54 -2.14
CA SER A 262 -0.17 -26.60 -2.59
C SER A 262 -0.16 -26.81 -4.09
N TYR A 263 -0.02 -25.73 -4.87
CA TYR A 263 0.12 -25.75 -6.32
C TYR A 263 1.37 -26.53 -6.73
N THR A 264 2.52 -26.20 -6.13
CA THR A 264 3.80 -26.91 -6.34
C THR A 264 3.64 -28.41 -6.13
N ALA A 265 3.12 -28.82 -4.97
CA ALA A 265 2.94 -30.24 -4.66
C ALA A 265 1.93 -30.94 -5.60
N SER A 266 0.82 -30.27 -5.91
CA SER A 266 -0.23 -30.83 -6.78
C SER A 266 0.25 -31.05 -8.19
N LEU A 267 1.08 -30.16 -8.74
CA LEU A 267 1.64 -30.31 -10.07
C LEU A 267 2.61 -31.49 -10.15
N ILE A 268 3.47 -31.65 -9.15
CA ILE A 268 4.40 -32.80 -9.11
C ILE A 268 3.61 -34.11 -8.94
N TYR A 269 2.62 -34.14 -8.06
CA TYR A 269 1.85 -35.35 -7.79
C TYR A 269 1.04 -35.83 -9.00
N LYS A 270 0.47 -34.91 -9.78
CA LYS A 270 -0.35 -35.21 -10.96
C LYS A 270 0.44 -35.73 -12.16
N GLU A 271 1.77 -35.65 -12.17
CA GLU A 271 2.57 -36.18 -13.27
C GLU A 271 2.53 -37.72 -13.31
N ASP A 272 2.31 -38.29 -14.49
CA ASP A 272 2.05 -39.73 -14.65
C ASP A 272 3.30 -40.60 -14.51
N THR A 273 4.49 -40.03 -14.76
CA THR A 273 5.75 -40.81 -14.84
C THR A 273 6.82 -40.26 -13.92
N ILE A 274 7.68 -41.14 -13.39
CA ILE A 274 8.80 -40.77 -12.52
C ILE A 274 9.75 -39.77 -13.22
N LYS A 275 10.00 -39.95 -14.52
CA LYS A 275 10.82 -39.02 -15.32
C LYS A 275 10.21 -37.61 -15.38
N LYS A 276 8.89 -37.49 -15.58
CA LYS A 276 8.21 -36.19 -15.56
C LYS A 276 8.19 -35.58 -14.16
N ARG A 277 7.96 -36.38 -13.10
CA ARG A 277 8.05 -35.93 -11.69
C ARG A 277 9.43 -35.38 -11.34
N THR A 278 10.49 -36.09 -11.74
CA THR A 278 11.89 -35.66 -11.56
C THR A 278 12.14 -34.31 -12.23
N LYS A 279 11.66 -34.12 -13.47
CA LYS A 279 11.75 -32.84 -14.19
C LYS A 279 10.95 -31.72 -13.49
N ALA A 280 9.76 -32.02 -12.99
CA ALA A 280 8.94 -31.06 -12.25
C ALA A 280 9.61 -30.62 -10.94
N ILE A 281 10.14 -31.56 -10.13
CA ILE A 281 10.89 -31.25 -8.91
C ILE A 281 12.10 -30.38 -9.23
N LYS A 282 12.91 -30.74 -10.24
CA LYS A 282 14.03 -29.91 -10.72
C LYS A 282 13.59 -28.49 -11.09
N LYS A 283 12.46 -28.35 -11.77
CA LYS A 283 11.92 -27.05 -12.20
C LYS A 283 11.53 -26.19 -11.00
N PHE A 284 10.84 -26.75 -10.00
CA PHE A 284 10.46 -26.01 -8.79
C PHE A 284 11.66 -25.66 -7.89
N ILE A 285 12.71 -26.49 -7.84
CA ILE A 285 13.98 -26.11 -7.18
C ILE A 285 14.60 -24.89 -7.87
N LYS A 286 14.59 -24.85 -9.21
CA LYS A 286 15.06 -23.67 -9.94
C LYS A 286 14.19 -22.44 -9.66
N ILE A 287 12.86 -22.56 -9.71
CA ILE A 287 11.95 -21.44 -9.40
C ILE A 287 12.23 -20.89 -7.99
N ALA A 288 12.43 -21.75 -6.99
CA ALA A 288 12.77 -21.31 -5.63
C ALA A 288 14.11 -20.56 -5.58
N LYS A 289 15.13 -21.04 -6.31
CA LYS A 289 16.43 -20.36 -6.44
C LYS A 289 16.29 -18.98 -7.09
N GLU A 290 15.53 -18.86 -8.18
CA GLU A 290 15.27 -17.57 -8.83
C GLU A 290 14.51 -16.62 -7.89
N CYS A 291 13.52 -17.10 -7.14
CA CYS A 291 12.86 -16.28 -6.11
C CYS A 291 13.83 -15.76 -5.05
N ARG A 292 14.81 -16.59 -4.61
CA ARG A 292 15.86 -16.15 -3.68
C ARG A 292 16.76 -15.08 -4.30
N GLU A 293 17.16 -15.24 -5.56
CA GLU A 293 17.99 -14.25 -6.27
C GLU A 293 17.27 -12.91 -6.47
N LEU A 294 15.94 -12.95 -6.59
CA LEU A 294 15.08 -11.76 -6.57
C LEU A 294 14.81 -11.20 -5.17
N ASN A 295 15.48 -11.68 -4.11
CA ASN A 295 15.21 -11.30 -2.72
C ASN A 295 13.74 -11.54 -2.27
N ASN A 296 13.06 -12.49 -2.89
CA ASN A 296 11.71 -12.93 -2.51
C ASN A 296 11.77 -14.23 -1.69
N PHE A 297 12.02 -14.08 -0.40
CA PHE A 297 12.13 -15.20 0.54
C PHE A 297 10.77 -15.85 0.83
N ASN A 298 9.67 -15.09 0.81
CA ASN A 298 8.35 -15.62 1.10
C ASN A 298 7.90 -16.66 0.05
N THR A 299 7.95 -16.31 -1.24
CA THR A 299 7.62 -17.27 -2.31
C THR A 299 8.64 -18.40 -2.40
N CYS A 300 9.94 -18.11 -2.19
CA CYS A 300 10.98 -19.15 -2.13
C CYS A 300 10.61 -20.22 -1.09
N PHE A 301 10.30 -19.81 0.14
CA PHE A 301 9.91 -20.72 1.22
C PHE A 301 8.56 -21.39 0.95
N ALA A 302 7.61 -20.72 0.27
CA ALA A 302 6.36 -21.33 -0.13
C ALA A 302 6.55 -22.54 -1.07
N VAL A 303 7.43 -22.40 -2.07
CA VAL A 303 7.80 -23.48 -3.00
C VAL A 303 8.52 -24.60 -2.25
N MET A 304 9.47 -24.25 -1.36
CA MET A 304 10.18 -25.23 -0.51
C MET A 304 9.23 -26.01 0.41
N HIS A 305 8.25 -25.35 1.03
CA HIS A 305 7.18 -26.01 1.78
C HIS A 305 6.37 -26.97 0.92
N GLY A 306 6.13 -26.64 -0.35
CA GLY A 306 5.49 -27.53 -1.32
C GLY A 306 6.31 -28.80 -1.59
N LEU A 307 7.61 -28.65 -1.80
CA LEU A 307 8.55 -29.76 -2.04
C LEU A 307 8.75 -30.65 -0.80
N LYS A 308 8.71 -30.06 0.41
CA LYS A 308 8.84 -30.79 1.69
C LYS A 308 7.57 -31.49 2.15
N ARG A 309 6.43 -31.32 1.47
CA ARG A 309 5.20 -32.05 1.81
C ARG A 309 5.46 -33.55 1.75
N ASN A 310 4.93 -34.30 2.72
CA ASN A 310 5.12 -35.75 2.87
C ASN A 310 4.91 -36.56 1.58
N MET A 311 3.95 -36.17 0.74
CA MET A 311 3.65 -36.86 -0.52
C MET A 311 4.75 -36.70 -1.57
N ILE A 312 5.54 -35.62 -1.51
CA ILE A 312 6.60 -35.30 -2.47
C ILE A 312 7.96 -35.72 -1.91
N SER A 313 8.25 -35.40 -0.64
CA SER A 313 9.53 -35.72 -0.01
C SER A 313 9.80 -37.23 0.09
N LYS A 314 8.74 -38.06 0.17
CA LYS A 314 8.87 -39.54 0.19
C LYS A 314 9.01 -40.18 -1.19
N MET A 315 8.96 -39.42 -2.30
CA MET A 315 9.11 -39.96 -3.66
C MET A 315 10.58 -40.25 -4.02
N THR A 316 11.26 -41.13 -3.28
CA THR A 316 12.72 -41.38 -3.40
C THR A 316 13.17 -41.60 -4.83
N ALA A 317 12.48 -42.46 -5.59
CA ALA A 317 12.81 -42.74 -6.99
C ALA A 317 12.83 -41.50 -7.92
N ALA A 318 12.06 -40.45 -7.61
CA ALA A 318 12.08 -39.20 -8.38
C ALA A 318 13.19 -38.25 -7.89
N TRP A 319 13.54 -38.28 -6.61
CA TRP A 319 14.66 -37.52 -6.04
C TRP A 319 16.02 -38.09 -6.46
N ASP A 320 16.14 -39.42 -6.53
CA ASP A 320 17.35 -40.12 -6.98
C ASP A 320 17.70 -39.80 -8.45
N GLY A 321 16.71 -39.39 -9.24
CA GLY A 321 16.88 -38.95 -10.63
C GLY A 321 17.45 -37.53 -10.78
N LEU A 322 17.61 -36.77 -9.69
CA LEU A 322 18.15 -35.41 -9.71
C LEU A 322 19.68 -35.41 -9.67
N ALA A 323 20.28 -34.46 -10.39
CA ALA A 323 21.72 -34.20 -10.27
C ALA A 323 22.05 -33.58 -8.89
N ALA A 324 23.22 -33.94 -8.33
CA ALA A 324 23.69 -33.48 -7.02
C ALA A 324 23.54 -31.96 -6.82
N LYS A 325 23.91 -31.14 -7.82
CA LYS A 325 23.77 -29.67 -7.78
C LYS A 325 22.37 -29.17 -7.39
N HIS A 326 21.29 -29.87 -7.78
CA HIS A 326 19.93 -29.48 -7.45
C HIS A 326 19.54 -29.92 -6.04
N ILE A 327 20.06 -31.06 -5.59
CA ILE A 327 19.89 -31.56 -4.22
C ILE A 327 20.62 -30.64 -3.25
N ASP A 328 21.84 -30.24 -3.57
CA ASP A 328 22.65 -29.33 -2.74
C ASP A 328 21.98 -27.96 -2.63
N CYS A 329 21.50 -27.41 -3.76
CA CYS A 329 20.72 -26.17 -3.78
C CYS A 329 19.44 -26.27 -2.93
N PHE A 330 18.73 -27.40 -2.97
CA PHE A 330 17.57 -27.65 -2.12
C PHE A 330 17.95 -27.68 -0.63
N LYS A 331 19.03 -28.37 -0.27
CA LYS A 331 19.52 -28.43 1.12
C LYS A 331 19.98 -27.07 1.66
N GLU A 332 20.61 -26.25 0.81
CA GLU A 332 21.02 -24.89 1.16
C GLU A 332 19.80 -24.03 1.51
N MET A 333 18.76 -24.03 0.67
CA MET A 333 17.50 -23.33 0.95
C MET A 333 16.75 -23.92 2.16
N GLU A 334 16.84 -25.23 2.38
CA GLU A 334 16.29 -25.87 3.58
C GLU A 334 16.98 -25.39 4.87
N THR A 335 18.31 -25.22 4.83
CA THR A 335 19.10 -24.70 5.95
C THR A 335 18.73 -23.24 6.27
N LEU A 336 18.46 -22.45 5.23
CA LEU A 336 18.03 -21.06 5.37
C LEU A 336 16.66 -20.92 6.06
N MET A 337 15.76 -21.88 5.85
CA MET A 337 14.39 -21.89 6.39
C MET A 337 14.31 -22.52 7.80
N ASP A 338 15.41 -22.99 8.39
CA ASP A 338 15.39 -23.64 9.71
C ASP A 338 14.91 -22.65 10.79
N PRO A 339 13.80 -22.91 11.49
CA PRO A 339 13.30 -22.04 12.55
C PRO A 339 14.18 -22.02 13.80
N LYS A 340 15.17 -22.91 13.91
CA LYS A 340 16.07 -22.95 15.08
C LYS A 340 16.72 -21.59 15.37
N GLY A 341 16.71 -21.23 16.65
CA GLY A 341 17.26 -19.95 17.14
C GLY A 341 16.50 -18.73 16.61
N GLY A 342 15.23 -18.87 16.22
CA GLY A 342 14.44 -17.76 15.67
C GLY A 342 14.87 -17.37 14.27
N TYR A 343 15.14 -18.35 13.39
CA TYR A 343 15.55 -18.12 11.99
C TYR A 343 16.92 -17.42 11.82
N THR A 344 17.92 -17.77 12.63
CA THR A 344 19.26 -17.12 12.61
C THR A 344 19.93 -17.10 11.23
N ASN A 345 19.80 -18.18 10.46
CA ASN A 345 20.37 -18.29 9.11
C ASN A 345 19.70 -17.30 8.14
N PHE A 346 18.38 -17.21 8.17
CA PHE A 346 17.62 -16.25 7.38
C PHE A 346 17.99 -14.81 7.73
N TRP A 347 18.07 -14.47 9.02
CA TRP A 347 18.47 -13.12 9.44
C TRP A 347 19.90 -12.76 9.04
N SER A 348 20.81 -13.73 9.06
CA SER A 348 22.19 -13.54 8.62
C SER A 348 22.28 -13.25 7.12
N GLU A 349 21.46 -13.93 6.31
CA GLU A 349 21.34 -13.66 4.89
C GLU A 349 20.70 -12.29 4.63
N LEU A 350 19.62 -11.97 5.35
CA LEU A 350 18.85 -10.72 5.19
C LEU A 350 19.72 -9.49 5.36
N LYS A 351 20.70 -9.53 6.27
CA LYS A 351 21.68 -8.45 6.49
C LYS A 351 22.50 -8.12 5.26
N ASN A 352 22.68 -9.05 4.33
CA ASN A 352 23.47 -8.86 3.12
C ASN A 352 22.61 -8.47 1.90
N CYS A 353 21.29 -8.45 2.03
CA CYS A 353 20.37 -8.12 0.94
C CYS A 353 20.20 -6.61 0.74
N VAL A 354 19.90 -6.23 -0.49
CA VAL A 354 19.59 -4.86 -0.90
C VAL A 354 18.14 -4.83 -1.42
N ALA A 355 17.44 -3.71 -1.19
CA ALA A 355 16.06 -3.53 -1.66
C ALA A 355 15.99 -3.53 -3.21
N PRO A 356 14.85 -3.93 -3.82
CA PRO A 356 13.61 -4.40 -3.21
C PRO A 356 13.72 -5.85 -2.68
N LEU A 357 12.96 -6.15 -1.61
CA LEU A 357 13.02 -7.42 -0.89
C LEU A 357 11.63 -7.79 -0.34
N ILE A 358 11.26 -9.08 -0.40
CA ILE A 358 10.07 -9.62 0.29
C ILE A 358 10.56 -10.62 1.34
N PRO A 359 10.47 -10.28 2.63
CA PRO A 359 10.95 -11.16 3.67
C PRO A 359 9.97 -12.29 3.98
N PHE A 360 10.45 -13.31 4.67
CA PHE A 360 9.55 -14.30 5.26
C PHE A 360 8.84 -13.71 6.49
N PHE A 361 7.64 -13.17 6.27
CA PHE A 361 6.87 -12.44 7.28
C PHE A 361 6.63 -13.21 8.58
N ALA A 362 6.55 -14.55 8.53
CA ALA A 362 6.36 -15.35 9.75
C ALA A 362 7.58 -15.29 10.70
N ALA A 363 8.80 -15.05 10.20
CA ALA A 363 9.96 -14.81 11.05
C ALA A 363 9.83 -13.47 11.80
N TYR A 364 9.38 -12.41 11.13
CA TYR A 364 9.07 -11.12 11.78
C TYR A 364 7.97 -11.24 12.84
N ILE A 365 6.91 -12.01 12.56
CA ILE A 365 5.85 -12.26 13.55
C ILE A 365 6.38 -13.04 14.76
N HIS A 366 7.28 -14.00 14.55
CA HIS A 366 7.93 -14.71 15.64
C HIS A 366 8.70 -13.75 16.55
N ASP A 367 9.53 -12.87 16.00
CA ASP A 367 10.30 -11.89 16.78
C ASP A 367 9.39 -10.89 17.51
N LEU A 368 8.33 -10.42 16.85
CA LEU A 368 7.34 -9.54 17.48
C LEU A 368 6.62 -10.21 18.66
N LEU A 369 6.26 -11.49 18.52
CA LEU A 369 5.66 -12.28 19.59
C LEU A 369 6.65 -12.52 20.73
N GLU A 370 7.90 -12.87 20.41
CA GLU A 370 8.95 -13.09 21.41
C GLU A 370 9.19 -11.81 22.24
N ILE A 371 9.31 -10.65 21.60
CA ILE A 371 9.43 -9.36 22.31
C ILE A 371 8.18 -9.10 23.15
N HIS A 372 6.99 -9.35 22.59
CA HIS A 372 5.74 -9.09 23.28
C HIS A 372 5.55 -9.94 24.55
N GLU A 373 5.95 -11.22 24.50
CA GLU A 373 5.85 -12.17 25.61
C GLU A 373 6.97 -12.01 26.65
N THR A 374 8.18 -11.69 26.21
CA THR A 374 9.36 -11.64 27.10
C THR A 374 9.53 -10.32 27.84
N GLU A 375 8.94 -9.24 27.32
CA GLU A 375 8.97 -7.91 27.93
C GLU A 375 7.56 -7.51 28.38
N PRO A 376 7.32 -7.26 29.68
CA PRO A 376 6.02 -6.79 30.16
C PRO A 376 5.74 -5.34 29.78
N VAL A 377 4.45 -4.99 29.75
CA VAL A 377 3.97 -3.63 29.48
C VAL A 377 4.25 -2.69 30.66
N TYR A 378 4.16 -3.19 31.90
CA TYR A 378 4.39 -2.42 33.12
C TYR A 378 5.74 -2.77 33.75
N THR A 379 6.42 -1.77 34.32
CA THR A 379 7.77 -1.94 34.88
C THR A 379 7.81 -2.82 36.13
N ARG A 380 6.71 -2.90 36.90
CA ARG A 380 6.59 -3.79 38.07
C ARG A 380 6.89 -5.25 37.71
N ASP A 381 6.44 -5.69 36.55
CA ASP A 381 6.57 -7.08 36.10
C ASP A 381 7.97 -7.39 35.52
N LEU A 382 8.80 -6.36 35.26
CA LEU A 382 10.19 -6.53 34.82
C LEU A 382 11.06 -7.13 35.91
N VAL A 383 10.87 -6.71 37.17
CA VAL A 383 11.64 -7.19 38.32
C VAL A 383 11.36 -8.68 38.57
N ALA A 384 10.12 -9.11 38.36
CA ALA A 384 9.72 -10.52 38.50
C ALA A 384 10.27 -11.43 37.38
N THR A 385 10.44 -10.91 36.17
CA THR A 385 10.96 -11.65 35.00
C THR A 385 12.48 -11.70 34.96
N ASN A 386 13.18 -10.65 35.39
CA ASN A 386 14.65 -10.66 35.51
C ASN A 386 15.16 -11.68 36.53
N ASN A 387 14.46 -11.83 37.67
CA ASN A 387 14.75 -12.86 38.67
C ASN A 387 14.53 -14.30 38.15
N ARG A 388 13.77 -14.48 37.05
CA ARG A 388 13.63 -15.78 36.35
C ARG A 388 14.66 -15.99 35.25
N LYS A 389 15.08 -14.92 34.55
CA LYS A 389 16.06 -15.00 33.43
C LYS A 389 17.49 -15.28 33.90
N GLU A 390 17.86 -14.97 35.14
CA GLU A 390 19.14 -15.40 35.72
C GLU A 390 19.27 -16.94 35.85
N ALA A 391 18.18 -17.70 35.68
CA ALA A 391 18.18 -19.15 35.66
C ALA A 391 18.19 -19.78 34.25
N SER A 392 18.06 -19.02 33.16
CA SER A 392 18.07 -19.57 31.79
C SER A 392 18.78 -18.65 30.80
N SER A 393 20.07 -18.91 30.57
CA SER A 393 20.89 -18.21 29.57
C SER A 393 20.67 -18.80 28.18
N SER A 394 19.88 -18.10 27.36
CA SER A 394 19.97 -18.14 25.90
C SER A 394 19.32 -16.87 25.33
N VAL A 395 20.11 -15.81 25.13
CA VAL A 395 19.68 -14.58 24.46
C VAL A 395 20.23 -14.57 23.04
N THR A 396 19.32 -14.42 22.06
CA THR A 396 19.62 -14.34 20.62
C THR A 396 19.45 -12.90 20.13
N THR A 397 20.46 -12.42 19.41
CA THR A 397 20.51 -11.33 18.39
C THR A 397 19.65 -10.05 18.46
N ALA A 398 19.03 -9.67 19.58
CA ALA A 398 18.56 -8.28 19.80
C ALA A 398 19.60 -7.40 20.55
N ALA A 399 20.71 -8.00 21.01
CA ALA A 399 21.71 -7.37 21.87
C ALA A 399 22.89 -6.68 21.13
N ALA A 400 22.67 -6.15 19.92
CA ALA A 400 23.71 -5.41 19.19
C ALA A 400 23.70 -3.88 19.45
N ALA A 401 22.79 -3.39 20.30
CA ALA A 401 22.91 -2.07 20.91
C ALA A 401 23.26 -2.29 22.38
N GLY A 402 24.49 -1.97 22.79
CA GLY A 402 24.92 -2.18 24.17
C GLY A 402 24.02 -1.43 25.15
N TYR A 403 23.22 -2.16 25.92
CA TYR A 403 22.36 -1.66 26.99
C TYR A 403 22.92 -2.15 28.34
N LYS A 404 23.34 -1.21 29.19
CA LYS A 404 23.50 -1.46 30.62
C LYS A 404 22.31 -0.80 31.31
N ILE A 405 21.44 -1.60 31.92
CA ILE A 405 20.34 -1.12 32.76
C ILE A 405 20.96 -0.76 34.11
N VAL A 406 21.02 0.55 34.42
CA VAL A 406 21.36 1.01 35.77
C VAL A 406 20.07 1.01 36.57
N THR A 407 19.94 0.07 37.50
CA THR A 407 18.82 0.01 38.45
C THR A 407 18.97 1.14 39.47
N THR A 408 18.11 2.16 39.40
CA THR A 408 17.91 3.09 40.51
C THR A 408 16.82 2.53 41.42
N ASP A 409 17.20 2.21 42.65
CA ASP A 409 16.32 1.73 43.72
C ASP A 409 15.35 2.82 44.17
N SER A 410 14.17 2.87 43.57
CA SER A 410 12.95 3.47 44.15
C SER A 410 11.74 3.20 43.26
N ILE A 411 11.06 2.05 43.45
CA ILE A 411 9.79 1.75 42.74
C ILE A 411 8.65 1.89 43.75
N GLN A 412 7.80 2.90 43.56
CA GLN A 412 6.46 2.92 44.14
C GLN A 412 5.32 3.22 43.14
N GLU A 413 5.58 3.32 41.83
CA GLU A 413 4.49 3.55 40.85
C GLU A 413 4.57 2.62 39.63
N ASP A 414 3.38 2.21 39.16
CA ASP A 414 3.12 1.25 38.09
C ASP A 414 3.33 1.89 36.70
N THR A 415 4.57 2.24 36.37
CA THR A 415 4.90 2.97 35.13
C THR A 415 4.95 2.05 33.90
N ILE A 416 4.66 2.60 32.72
CA ILE A 416 4.73 1.89 31.44
C ILE A 416 6.18 1.70 31.01
N ASN A 417 6.56 0.49 30.63
CA ASN A 417 7.84 0.16 30.01
C ASN A 417 7.84 0.59 28.54
N PHE A 418 8.28 1.82 28.27
CA PHE A 418 8.33 2.35 26.91
C PHE A 418 9.49 1.75 26.08
N THR A 419 10.50 1.16 26.74
CA THR A 419 11.59 0.44 26.07
C THR A 419 11.07 -0.74 25.24
N LYS A 420 10.05 -1.45 25.74
CA LYS A 420 9.35 -2.51 24.98
C LYS A 420 8.84 -2.02 23.63
N PHE A 421 8.25 -0.84 23.60
CA PHE A 421 7.66 -0.30 22.38
C PHE A 421 8.70 0.19 21.39
N TYR A 422 9.88 0.66 21.86
CA TYR A 422 11.01 0.88 20.96
C TYR A 422 11.49 -0.40 20.30
N ASN A 423 11.58 -1.51 21.04
CA ASN A 423 12.00 -2.80 20.51
C ASN A 423 10.98 -3.33 19.49
N LEU A 424 9.68 -3.31 19.83
CA LEU A 424 8.61 -3.68 18.89
C LEU A 424 8.61 -2.80 17.63
N TYR A 425 8.71 -1.47 17.81
CA TYR A 425 8.69 -0.55 16.68
C TYR A 425 9.94 -0.67 15.80
N SER A 426 11.09 -1.07 16.35
CA SER A 426 12.29 -1.29 15.53
C SER A 426 12.06 -2.36 14.46
N VAL A 427 11.34 -3.43 14.82
CA VAL A 427 10.94 -4.50 13.90
C VAL A 427 9.87 -4.02 12.92
N VAL A 428 8.88 -3.26 13.39
CA VAL A 428 7.86 -2.63 12.53
C VAL A 428 8.49 -1.73 11.49
N ALA A 429 9.42 -0.87 11.90
CA ALA A 429 10.12 0.06 11.03
C ALA A 429 10.90 -0.69 9.94
N GLU A 430 11.57 -1.78 10.29
CA GLU A 430 12.25 -2.62 9.31
C GLU A 430 11.29 -3.19 8.26
N ILE A 431 10.12 -3.67 8.66
CA ILE A 431 9.09 -4.15 7.74
C ILE A 431 8.62 -3.02 6.80
N GLU A 432 8.37 -1.82 7.34
CA GLU A 432 7.95 -0.66 6.56
C GLU A 432 8.99 -0.23 5.52
N VAL A 433 10.29 -0.32 5.86
CA VAL A 433 11.37 -0.12 4.90
C VAL A 433 11.16 -1.01 3.68
N TRP A 434 11.04 -2.33 3.90
CA TRP A 434 10.93 -3.29 2.80
C TRP A 434 9.66 -3.07 1.97
N ARG A 435 8.55 -2.69 2.61
CA ARG A 435 7.27 -2.40 1.94
C ARG A 435 7.30 -1.15 1.07
N SER A 436 8.17 -0.18 1.36
CA SER A 436 8.24 1.09 0.63
C SER A 436 8.82 0.97 -0.78
N TYR A 437 9.67 -0.03 -1.03
CA TYR A 437 10.30 -0.26 -2.33
C TYR A 437 9.40 -1.05 -3.28
N SER A 438 9.41 -0.70 -4.56
CA SER A 438 8.62 -1.38 -5.58
C SER A 438 9.48 -2.22 -6.52
N TYR A 439 9.09 -3.48 -6.71
CA TYR A 439 9.68 -4.37 -7.71
C TYR A 439 9.46 -3.91 -9.15
N ASN A 440 8.51 -3.01 -9.40
CA ASN A 440 8.21 -2.48 -10.74
C ASN A 440 9.39 -1.73 -11.39
N SER A 441 10.36 -1.28 -10.58
CA SER A 441 11.53 -0.53 -11.04
C SER A 441 12.78 -1.38 -11.26
N VAL A 442 12.82 -2.59 -10.69
CA VAL A 442 14.04 -3.43 -10.63
C VAL A 442 13.90 -4.72 -11.43
N LEU A 443 12.70 -5.28 -11.50
CA LEU A 443 12.45 -6.35 -12.46
C LEU A 443 12.53 -5.71 -13.84
N PRO A 444 13.47 -6.14 -14.70
CA PRO A 444 13.55 -5.59 -16.03
C PRO A 444 12.19 -5.81 -16.70
N GLU A 445 11.74 -4.81 -17.48
CA GLU A 445 10.65 -5.00 -18.45
C GLU A 445 10.88 -6.26 -19.29
N ALA A 446 12.09 -6.83 -19.31
CA ALA A 446 12.41 -8.16 -19.80
C ALA A 446 11.56 -9.33 -19.27
N ALA A 447 10.89 -9.27 -18.10
CA ALA A 447 9.95 -10.33 -17.74
C ALA A 447 8.61 -10.22 -18.51
N ALA A 448 8.25 -9.01 -18.95
CA ALA A 448 7.22 -8.81 -19.98
C ALA A 448 7.82 -9.08 -21.38
N ALA A 449 9.03 -8.60 -21.66
CA ALA A 449 9.68 -8.71 -22.97
C ALA A 449 10.28 -10.09 -23.30
N ALA A 450 10.39 -11.02 -22.33
CA ALA A 450 10.82 -12.41 -22.56
C ALA A 450 9.66 -13.30 -23.02
N ASN A 451 8.41 -12.85 -22.85
CA ASN A 451 7.21 -13.50 -23.37
C ASN A 451 6.40 -12.61 -24.32
N ASP A 452 6.75 -11.33 -24.46
CA ASP A 452 6.49 -10.68 -25.73
C ASP A 452 7.40 -11.37 -26.73
N PRO A 453 6.87 -12.01 -27.76
CA PRO A 453 7.73 -12.30 -28.89
C PRO A 453 8.25 -10.92 -29.30
N LYS A 454 9.55 -10.67 -29.07
CA LYS A 454 10.30 -9.65 -29.83
C LYS A 454 10.24 -10.09 -31.28
N VAL A 455 9.08 -9.89 -31.88
CA VAL A 455 8.96 -9.91 -33.31
C VAL A 455 9.54 -8.58 -33.67
N ASP A 456 10.78 -8.61 -34.16
CA ASP A 456 11.31 -7.57 -35.04
C ASP A 456 10.36 -7.49 -36.25
N MET A 457 9.19 -6.89 -36.04
CA MET A 457 8.31 -6.44 -37.09
C MET A 457 9.09 -5.31 -37.74
N ALA A 458 9.65 -5.59 -38.92
CA ALA A 458 10.28 -4.59 -39.76
C ALA A 458 9.46 -3.29 -39.72
N GLY A 459 10.07 -2.25 -39.14
CA GLY A 459 9.52 -0.97 -38.71
C GLY A 459 8.04 -0.71 -38.97
N ARG A 460 7.26 -0.54 -37.89
CA ARG A 460 5.98 0.19 -37.97
C ARG A 460 6.22 1.51 -38.72
N SER A 461 5.25 1.94 -39.52
CA SER A 461 5.38 3.10 -40.43
C SER A 461 5.73 4.42 -39.73
N ASP A 462 5.67 4.45 -38.40
CA ASP A 462 5.96 5.57 -37.52
C ASP A 462 7.24 5.41 -36.66
N SER A 463 8.14 4.49 -37.03
CA SER A 463 9.45 4.27 -36.38
C SER A 463 9.39 3.63 -34.98
N ARG A 464 8.24 3.10 -34.55
CA ARG A 464 8.13 2.30 -33.31
C ARG A 464 8.68 0.89 -33.50
N ILE A 465 9.37 0.40 -32.47
CA ILE A 465 10.10 -0.89 -32.50
C ILE A 465 9.32 -1.97 -31.71
N ASP A 466 8.60 -1.57 -30.66
CA ASP A 466 7.86 -2.52 -29.79
C ASP A 466 6.36 -2.54 -30.07
N ALA A 467 5.75 -3.73 -29.96
CA ALA A 467 4.32 -3.94 -30.16
C ALA A 467 3.43 -3.24 -29.11
N PHE A 468 4.00 -2.92 -27.94
CA PHE A 468 3.30 -2.29 -26.80
C PHE A 468 3.56 -0.79 -26.67
N GLN A 469 4.41 -0.21 -27.52
CA GLN A 469 4.75 1.21 -27.46
C GLN A 469 3.60 2.09 -27.96
N LEU A 470 3.08 2.97 -27.10
CA LEU A 470 2.05 3.95 -27.44
C LEU A 470 2.64 5.17 -28.16
N ARG A 471 1.86 5.83 -29.03
CA ARG A 471 2.24 7.15 -29.59
C ARG A 471 2.26 8.23 -28.49
N PRO A 472 2.99 9.35 -28.70
CA PRO A 472 3.02 10.46 -27.74
C PRO A 472 1.60 10.94 -27.41
N LEU A 473 1.31 11.02 -26.11
CA LEU A 473 0.03 11.50 -25.61
C LEU A 473 0.09 13.02 -25.45
N ALA A 474 -0.92 13.72 -25.95
CA ALA A 474 -1.11 15.13 -25.62
C ALA A 474 -2.57 15.39 -25.23
N THR A 475 -2.74 16.25 -24.23
CA THR A 475 -4.05 16.64 -23.72
C THR A 475 -4.10 18.15 -23.51
N SER A 476 -5.28 18.73 -23.67
CA SER A 476 -5.55 20.13 -23.38
C SER A 476 -6.97 20.26 -22.88
N LEU A 477 -7.16 20.93 -21.75
CA LEU A 477 -8.47 21.11 -21.07
C LEU A 477 -8.99 22.53 -21.31
N SER A 478 -10.29 22.74 -21.13
CA SER A 478 -10.96 24.05 -21.17
C SER A 478 -10.69 24.87 -22.44
N ILE A 479 -10.77 24.23 -23.61
CA ILE A 479 -10.48 24.85 -24.91
C ILE A 479 -11.69 25.65 -25.44
N LEU A 480 -12.90 25.22 -25.11
CA LEU A 480 -14.14 25.82 -25.59
C LEU A 480 -14.78 26.67 -24.50
N SER A 481 -14.81 27.99 -24.73
CA SER A 481 -15.40 28.96 -23.78
C SER A 481 -16.92 28.89 -23.62
N ARG A 482 -17.62 28.18 -24.53
CA ARG A 482 -19.09 28.04 -24.50
C ARG A 482 -19.58 26.73 -23.91
N ALA A 483 -18.68 25.77 -23.66
CA ALA A 483 -19.01 24.49 -23.07
C ALA A 483 -18.80 24.56 -21.56
N ASP A 484 -19.55 23.77 -20.80
CA ASP A 484 -19.42 23.71 -19.35
C ASP A 484 -18.12 22.97 -18.97
N GLY A 485 -17.69 22.02 -19.82
CA GLY A 485 -16.33 21.49 -19.82
C GLY A 485 -15.90 21.05 -21.21
N SER A 486 -14.60 21.08 -21.49
CA SER A 486 -14.07 20.63 -22.77
C SER A 486 -12.65 20.08 -22.66
N ALA A 487 -12.33 19.12 -23.53
CA ALA A 487 -11.00 18.54 -23.58
C ALA A 487 -10.65 18.09 -24.99
N ARG A 488 -9.40 18.33 -25.39
CA ARG A 488 -8.79 17.72 -26.58
C ARG A 488 -7.80 16.68 -26.14
N PHE A 489 -7.92 15.48 -26.70
CA PHE A 489 -7.00 14.39 -26.47
C PHE A 489 -6.40 13.93 -27.80
N SER A 490 -5.12 13.56 -27.79
CA SER A 490 -4.46 12.98 -28.97
C SER A 490 -3.51 11.84 -28.62
N PHE A 491 -3.64 10.76 -29.39
CA PHE A 491 -2.64 9.70 -29.54
C PHE A 491 -1.85 9.99 -30.83
N GLY A 492 -0.69 10.63 -30.72
CA GLY A 492 0.10 11.07 -31.88
C GLY A 492 -0.72 11.93 -32.84
N LYS A 493 -1.01 11.40 -34.04
CA LYS A 493 -1.76 12.10 -35.09
C LYS A 493 -3.28 11.97 -34.97
N SER A 494 -3.81 11.01 -34.21
CA SER A 494 -5.25 10.92 -33.94
C SER A 494 -5.62 11.93 -32.88
N SER A 495 -6.52 12.86 -33.18
CA SER A 495 -6.94 13.90 -32.22
C SER A 495 -8.45 14.08 -32.25
N VAL A 496 -9.03 14.15 -31.05
CA VAL A 496 -10.47 14.31 -30.83
C VAL A 496 -10.70 15.40 -29.79
N LEU A 497 -11.74 16.19 -30.00
CA LEU A 497 -12.23 17.22 -29.08
C LEU A 497 -13.58 16.79 -28.52
N ALA A 498 -13.72 16.81 -27.20
CA ALA A 498 -14.98 16.58 -26.51
C ALA A 498 -15.45 17.87 -25.82
N ALA A 499 -16.76 18.10 -25.87
CA ALA A 499 -17.45 19.19 -25.20
C ALA A 499 -18.60 18.61 -24.39
N VAL A 500 -18.71 19.01 -23.13
CA VAL A 500 -19.78 18.62 -22.22
C VAL A 500 -20.65 19.83 -21.95
N TYR A 501 -21.96 19.62 -22.03
CA TYR A 501 -22.98 20.61 -21.74
C TYR A 501 -23.95 20.04 -20.71
N GLY A 502 -24.07 20.72 -19.58
CA GLY A 502 -24.95 20.34 -18.49
C GLY A 502 -24.23 19.88 -17.22
N PRO A 503 -24.99 19.55 -16.17
CA PRO A 503 -26.40 19.14 -16.20
C PRO A 503 -27.40 20.27 -16.55
N LYS A 504 -28.15 20.09 -17.65
CA LYS A 504 -29.20 21.02 -18.13
C LYS A 504 -30.59 20.44 -17.92
N GLU A 505 -31.61 21.28 -17.85
CA GLU A 505 -33.00 20.82 -17.77
C GLU A 505 -33.37 20.02 -19.03
N VAL A 506 -33.99 18.85 -18.83
CA VAL A 506 -34.35 17.93 -19.90
C VAL A 506 -35.77 18.21 -20.41
N LYS A 507 -36.05 17.92 -21.68
CA LYS A 507 -37.42 18.00 -22.21
C LYS A 507 -38.30 16.95 -21.52
N LEU A 508 -39.54 17.30 -21.19
CA LEU A 508 -40.54 16.42 -20.54
C LEU A 508 -40.64 14.99 -21.12
N ARG A 509 -40.41 14.82 -22.43
CA ARG A 509 -40.44 13.50 -23.10
C ARG A 509 -39.29 12.56 -22.71
N ASP A 510 -38.18 13.15 -22.29
CA ASP A 510 -36.87 12.53 -22.09
C ASP A 510 -36.45 12.58 -20.60
N GLU A 511 -37.40 12.97 -19.73
CA GLU A 511 -37.19 13.17 -18.31
C GLU A 511 -37.17 11.85 -17.56
N LEU A 512 -36.09 11.65 -16.80
CA LEU A 512 -35.94 10.54 -15.88
C LEU A 512 -36.03 11.09 -14.45
N LEU A 513 -37.00 10.60 -13.68
CA LEU A 513 -37.30 11.11 -12.34
C LEU A 513 -36.15 10.87 -11.36
N ASP A 514 -35.48 9.73 -11.47
CA ASP A 514 -34.49 9.26 -10.48
C ASP A 514 -33.03 9.41 -10.96
N SER A 515 -32.79 9.85 -12.20
CA SER A 515 -31.45 9.89 -12.77
C SER A 515 -31.27 10.91 -13.90
N ALA A 516 -30.03 11.32 -14.16
CA ALA A 516 -29.71 12.15 -15.32
C ALA A 516 -29.76 11.34 -16.63
N LYS A 517 -30.36 11.92 -17.68
CA LYS A 517 -30.25 11.41 -19.06
C LYS A 517 -28.87 11.77 -19.62
N ILE A 518 -28.20 10.79 -20.23
CA ILE A 518 -26.93 11.03 -20.93
C ILE A 518 -27.20 10.99 -22.43
N ASP A 519 -26.90 12.09 -23.11
CA ASP A 519 -26.98 12.18 -24.57
C ASP A 519 -25.58 12.35 -25.16
N VAL A 520 -25.24 11.53 -26.15
CA VAL A 520 -23.91 11.52 -26.77
C VAL A 520 -24.09 11.73 -28.26
N LEU A 521 -23.44 12.77 -28.78
CA LEU A 521 -23.41 13.13 -30.19
C LEU A 521 -21.98 12.99 -30.72
N PHE A 522 -21.77 12.13 -31.71
CA PHE A 522 -20.48 11.91 -32.34
C PHE A 522 -20.45 12.53 -33.75
N ARG A 523 -19.53 13.46 -33.96
CA ARG A 523 -19.35 14.19 -35.21
C ARG A 523 -18.06 13.75 -35.91
N PRO A 524 -18.16 13.17 -37.12
CA PRO A 524 -16.99 12.76 -37.89
C PRO A 524 -16.22 13.97 -38.45
N LEU A 525 -15.04 13.70 -39.03
CA LEU A 525 -14.19 14.73 -39.63
C LEU A 525 -14.84 15.36 -40.89
N VAL A 526 -15.51 14.54 -41.70
CA VAL A 526 -16.21 14.96 -42.92
C VAL A 526 -17.49 14.13 -43.08
N GLY A 527 -18.62 14.77 -43.38
CA GLY A 527 -19.87 14.11 -43.71
C GLY A 527 -20.93 14.10 -42.59
N ILE A 528 -22.04 13.40 -42.87
CA ILE A 528 -23.17 13.23 -41.96
C ILE A 528 -22.96 11.91 -41.19
N SER A 529 -23.36 11.85 -39.91
CA SER A 529 -23.24 10.66 -39.08
C SER A 529 -23.92 9.43 -39.72
N GLY A 530 -23.12 8.41 -40.01
CA GLY A 530 -23.55 7.13 -40.57
C GLY A 530 -23.71 6.04 -39.51
N THR A 531 -23.61 4.78 -39.93
CA THR A 531 -23.77 3.61 -39.04
C THR A 531 -22.61 3.46 -38.05
N ALA A 532 -21.38 3.79 -38.46
CA ALA A 532 -20.19 3.67 -37.62
C ALA A 532 -20.20 4.70 -36.48
N GLU A 533 -20.62 5.94 -36.76
CA GLU A 533 -20.74 7.00 -35.76
C GLU A 533 -21.81 6.67 -34.73
N ARG A 534 -22.96 6.11 -35.16
CA ARG A 534 -24.00 5.63 -34.23
C ARG A 534 -23.51 4.49 -33.32
N PHE A 535 -22.62 3.64 -33.81
CA PHE A 535 -21.97 2.62 -32.99
C PHE A 535 -21.10 3.28 -31.91
N TYR A 536 -20.27 4.27 -32.28
CA TYR A 536 -19.45 5.01 -31.31
C TYR A 536 -20.29 5.77 -30.28
N GLU A 537 -21.38 6.42 -30.70
CA GLU A 537 -22.32 7.08 -29.78
C GLU A 537 -22.89 6.12 -28.75
N ARG A 538 -23.32 4.92 -29.18
CA ARG A 538 -23.84 3.89 -28.28
C ARG A 538 -22.76 3.42 -27.30
N THR A 539 -21.57 3.07 -27.78
CA THR A 539 -20.48 2.59 -26.92
C THR A 539 -20.06 3.63 -25.89
N ILE A 540 -19.89 4.89 -26.29
CA ILE A 540 -19.54 5.98 -25.36
C ILE A 540 -20.66 6.18 -24.34
N ARG A 541 -21.93 6.15 -24.77
CA ARG A 541 -23.07 6.29 -23.85
C ARG A 541 -23.11 5.18 -22.79
N GLU A 542 -22.93 3.92 -23.20
CA GLU A 542 -22.90 2.77 -22.27
C GLU A 542 -21.76 2.92 -21.24
N ILE A 543 -20.59 3.40 -21.66
CA ILE A 543 -19.46 3.66 -20.76
C ILE A 543 -19.79 4.79 -19.78
N LEU A 544 -20.36 5.90 -20.27
CA LEU A 544 -20.72 7.05 -19.45
C LEU A 544 -21.82 6.75 -18.44
N GLU A 545 -22.77 5.88 -18.79
CA GLU A 545 -23.82 5.43 -17.87
C GLU A 545 -23.27 4.68 -16.66
N ILE A 546 -22.12 4.02 -16.80
CA ILE A 546 -21.40 3.35 -15.72
C ILE A 546 -20.48 4.32 -14.98
N ALA A 547 -19.89 5.28 -15.70
CA ALA A 547 -18.90 6.20 -15.17
C ALA A 547 -19.51 7.38 -14.39
N ILE A 548 -20.68 7.90 -14.76
CA ILE A 548 -21.29 9.10 -14.14
C ILE A 548 -22.22 8.70 -12.97
N LEU A 549 -22.18 9.47 -11.88
CA LEU A 549 -23.11 9.33 -10.76
C LEU A 549 -24.47 9.98 -11.08
N LYS A 550 -25.27 9.29 -11.91
CA LYS A 550 -26.53 9.83 -12.47
C LYS A 550 -27.57 10.22 -11.41
N TYR A 551 -27.54 9.62 -10.22
CA TYR A 551 -28.50 9.86 -9.13
C TYR A 551 -28.34 11.23 -8.46
N LEU A 552 -27.18 11.90 -8.62
CA LEU A 552 -26.95 13.24 -8.06
C LEU A 552 -27.65 14.34 -8.86
N HIS A 553 -28.12 14.05 -10.08
CA HIS A 553 -28.74 15.03 -10.97
C HIS A 553 -30.07 14.51 -11.57
N PRO A 554 -31.11 14.26 -10.75
CA PRO A 554 -32.42 13.83 -11.24
C PRO A 554 -33.05 14.89 -12.17
N ARG A 555 -33.81 14.46 -13.18
CA ARG A 555 -34.52 15.35 -14.13
C ARG A 555 -33.60 16.27 -14.96
N THR A 556 -32.32 15.92 -15.08
CA THR A 556 -31.37 16.67 -15.90
C THR A 556 -30.87 15.85 -17.09
N CYS A 557 -30.27 16.53 -18.05
CA CYS A 557 -29.59 15.96 -19.20
C CYS A 557 -28.14 16.43 -19.23
N ILE A 558 -27.21 15.49 -19.39
CA ILE A 558 -25.80 15.75 -19.66
C ILE A 558 -25.57 15.40 -21.13
N GLN A 559 -25.28 16.43 -21.93
CA GLN A 559 -25.05 16.28 -23.35
C GLN A 559 -23.55 16.35 -23.65
N VAL A 560 -23.00 15.27 -24.21
CA VAL A 560 -21.61 15.19 -24.65
C VAL A 560 -21.56 15.26 -26.17
N THR A 561 -20.80 16.21 -26.70
CA THR A 561 -20.50 16.29 -28.13
C THR A 561 -19.03 15.97 -28.37
N VAL A 562 -18.77 14.98 -29.22
CA VAL A 562 -17.43 14.55 -29.61
C VAL A 562 -17.20 14.94 -31.07
N GLN A 563 -16.12 15.67 -31.35
CA GLN A 563 -15.70 16.10 -32.68
C GLN A 563 -14.32 15.53 -33.02
N VAL A 564 -14.24 14.76 -34.09
CA VAL A 564 -12.96 14.27 -34.61
C VAL A 564 -12.22 15.40 -35.32
N ILE A 565 -10.95 15.63 -34.97
CA ILE A 565 -10.05 16.61 -35.60
C ILE A 565 -9.12 15.93 -36.60
N SER A 566 -8.60 14.75 -36.25
CA SER A 566 -7.70 13.97 -37.10
C SER A 566 -7.85 12.49 -36.76
N ASP A 567 -7.84 11.64 -37.79
CA ASP A 567 -8.02 10.19 -37.69
C ASP A 567 -6.75 9.45 -38.16
N ASP A 568 -6.13 8.73 -37.24
CA ASP A 568 -5.04 7.78 -37.49
C ASP A 568 -5.27 6.47 -36.71
N GLY A 569 -6.51 5.94 -36.76
CA GLY A 569 -6.85 4.57 -36.36
C GLY A 569 -7.40 4.36 -34.94
N CYS A 570 -7.13 5.26 -33.99
CA CYS A 570 -7.54 5.09 -32.58
C CYS A 570 -8.65 6.07 -32.14
N ILE A 571 -9.59 6.37 -33.04
CA ILE A 571 -10.63 7.39 -32.82
C ILE A 571 -11.46 7.11 -31.57
N LEU A 572 -11.98 5.88 -31.43
CA LEU A 572 -12.90 5.56 -30.34
C LEU A 572 -12.21 5.68 -28.97
N SER A 573 -10.98 5.19 -28.83
CA SER A 573 -10.22 5.33 -27.58
C SER A 573 -9.86 6.78 -27.26
N SER A 574 -9.50 7.55 -28.29
CA SER A 574 -9.26 9.00 -28.15
C SER A 574 -10.52 9.74 -27.69
N ALA A 575 -11.69 9.36 -28.25
CA ALA A 575 -12.99 9.94 -27.93
C ALA A 575 -13.42 9.66 -26.49
N ILE A 576 -13.24 8.43 -26.01
CA ILE A 576 -13.54 8.07 -24.62
C ILE A 576 -12.65 8.87 -23.66
N ASN A 577 -11.34 8.91 -23.90
CA ASN A 577 -10.40 9.64 -23.05
C ASN A 577 -10.69 11.15 -23.06
N ALA A 578 -10.96 11.75 -24.23
CA ALA A 578 -11.36 13.15 -24.34
C ALA A 578 -12.67 13.44 -23.58
N THR A 579 -13.66 12.56 -23.70
CA THR A 579 -14.96 12.74 -23.05
C THR A 579 -14.85 12.73 -21.53
N ILE A 580 -14.09 11.78 -20.98
CA ILE A 580 -13.88 11.66 -19.54
C ILE A 580 -13.14 12.89 -19.00
N LEU A 581 -12.12 13.38 -19.71
CA LEU A 581 -11.42 14.61 -19.36
C LEU A 581 -12.32 15.85 -19.45
N ALA A 582 -13.23 15.91 -20.42
CA ALA A 582 -14.19 17.01 -20.53
C ALA A 582 -15.25 16.96 -19.42
N LEU A 583 -15.62 15.77 -18.93
CA LEU A 583 -16.52 15.60 -17.77
C LEU A 583 -15.85 16.05 -16.47
N LEU A 584 -14.53 15.81 -16.33
CA LEU A 584 -13.75 16.35 -15.21
C LEU A 584 -13.70 17.88 -15.23
N ASP A 585 -13.43 18.46 -16.40
CA ASP A 585 -13.39 19.92 -16.58
C ASP A 585 -14.77 20.54 -16.28
N ALA A 586 -15.85 19.86 -16.64
CA ALA A 586 -17.23 20.27 -16.34
C ALA A 586 -17.61 20.09 -14.85
N GLY A 587 -16.79 19.43 -14.04
CA GLY A 587 -17.12 19.13 -12.64
C GLY A 587 -18.29 18.16 -12.47
N VAL A 588 -18.57 17.31 -13.45
CA VAL A 588 -19.64 16.30 -13.35
C VAL A 588 -19.16 15.18 -12.43
N PRO A 589 -19.91 14.79 -11.37
CA PRO A 589 -19.51 13.72 -10.46
C PRO A 589 -19.37 12.37 -11.17
N LEU A 590 -18.16 11.81 -11.14
CA LEU A 590 -17.84 10.50 -11.71
C LEU A 590 -17.66 9.46 -10.60
N LYS A 591 -18.20 8.26 -10.84
CA LYS A 591 -17.93 7.05 -10.07
C LYS A 591 -16.52 6.55 -10.34
N ASN A 592 -16.16 6.47 -11.63
CA ASN A 592 -14.91 5.91 -12.11
C ASN A 592 -14.31 6.82 -13.21
N MET A 593 -13.00 7.01 -13.19
CA MET A 593 -12.24 7.47 -14.35
C MET A 593 -12.05 6.30 -15.31
N VAL A 594 -12.36 6.52 -16.59
CA VAL A 594 -12.17 5.52 -17.63
C VAL A 594 -11.04 5.95 -18.55
N ALA A 595 -10.01 5.11 -18.67
CA ALA A 595 -9.00 5.23 -19.71
C ALA A 595 -9.14 4.07 -20.69
N SER A 596 -8.98 4.36 -21.98
CA SER A 596 -9.11 3.36 -23.03
C SER A 596 -7.97 3.41 -24.03
N VAL A 597 -7.57 2.23 -24.51
CA VAL A 597 -6.57 2.03 -25.56
C VAL A 597 -7.12 1.02 -26.58
N THR A 598 -6.89 1.28 -27.87
CA THR A 598 -7.27 0.36 -28.95
C THR A 598 -6.15 -0.66 -29.13
N CYS A 599 -6.52 -1.94 -29.17
CA CYS A 599 -5.58 -3.02 -29.35
C CYS A 599 -6.03 -3.91 -30.52
N ILE A 600 -5.08 -4.51 -31.22
CA ILE A 600 -5.38 -5.48 -32.27
C ILE A 600 -4.49 -6.70 -32.18
N VAL A 601 -5.03 -7.85 -32.57
CA VAL A 601 -4.30 -9.11 -32.65
C VAL A 601 -4.04 -9.47 -34.11
N ASN A 602 -2.77 -9.47 -34.51
CA ASN A 602 -2.37 -9.78 -35.88
C ASN A 602 -2.57 -11.27 -36.20
N SER A 603 -2.48 -11.66 -37.47
CA SER A 603 -2.56 -13.05 -37.97
C SER A 603 -1.62 -14.03 -37.26
N GLU A 604 -0.52 -13.53 -36.68
CA GLU A 604 0.45 -14.29 -35.87
C GLU A 604 0.08 -14.38 -34.38
N ARG A 605 -1.13 -13.97 -33.98
CA ARG A 605 -1.66 -13.91 -32.60
C ARG A 605 -0.91 -12.97 -31.64
N ILE A 606 -0.21 -11.97 -32.18
CA ILE A 606 0.53 -10.98 -31.39
C ILE A 606 -0.37 -9.77 -31.12
N LEU A 607 -0.37 -9.32 -29.87
CA LEU A 607 -1.09 -8.13 -29.42
C LEU A 607 -0.30 -6.87 -29.79
N ILE A 608 -0.93 -5.96 -30.51
CA ILE A 608 -0.39 -4.64 -30.87
C ILE A 608 -1.24 -3.58 -30.18
N LEU A 609 -0.59 -2.71 -29.41
CA LEU A 609 -1.21 -1.55 -28.79
C LEU A 609 -1.13 -0.31 -29.69
N ASP A 610 -2.18 0.52 -29.64
CA ASP A 610 -2.30 1.78 -30.37
C ASP A 610 -1.93 1.67 -31.87
N PRO A 611 -2.78 0.98 -32.65
CA PRO A 611 -2.55 0.76 -34.07
C PRO A 611 -2.70 2.05 -34.89
N SER A 612 -1.88 2.17 -35.95
CA SER A 612 -2.05 3.22 -36.97
C SER A 612 -3.10 2.83 -38.00
N LYS A 613 -3.59 3.80 -38.79
CA LYS A 613 -4.55 3.51 -39.87
C LYS A 613 -3.99 2.54 -40.91
N SER A 614 -2.70 2.68 -41.25
CA SER A 614 -2.00 1.76 -42.15
C SER A 614 -1.92 0.33 -41.62
N GLU A 615 -1.89 0.15 -40.30
CA GLU A 615 -1.86 -1.19 -39.69
C GLU A 615 -3.25 -1.81 -39.69
N LEU A 616 -4.31 -1.03 -39.42
CA LEU A 616 -5.71 -1.48 -39.46
C LEU A 616 -6.13 -2.05 -40.82
N ASP A 617 -5.61 -1.51 -41.92
CA ASP A 617 -5.94 -1.95 -43.28
C ASP A 617 -5.29 -3.32 -43.64
N VAL A 618 -4.27 -3.75 -42.89
CA VAL A 618 -3.54 -4.99 -43.17
C VAL A 618 -4.07 -6.12 -42.29
N LYS A 619 -5.09 -6.83 -42.80
CA LYS A 619 -5.58 -8.16 -42.34
C LYS A 619 -5.77 -8.30 -40.81
N PHE A 620 -6.98 -8.02 -40.31
CA PHE A 620 -7.33 -8.31 -38.91
C PHE A 620 -8.50 -9.29 -38.73
N TYR A 621 -8.38 -10.12 -37.68
CA TYR A 621 -9.41 -11.06 -37.22
C TYR A 621 -10.25 -10.53 -36.03
N TYR A 622 -9.69 -9.70 -35.11
CA TYR A 622 -10.45 -9.10 -33.99
C TYR A 622 -9.82 -7.77 -33.50
N GLN A 623 -10.62 -6.70 -33.42
CA GLN A 623 -10.30 -5.43 -32.76
C GLN A 623 -10.98 -5.39 -31.38
N PHE A 624 -10.26 -4.99 -30.33
CA PHE A 624 -10.84 -4.83 -29.00
C PHE A 624 -10.27 -3.61 -28.26
N GLN A 625 -11.01 -3.18 -27.25
CA GLN A 625 -10.67 -2.02 -26.44
C GLN A 625 -10.36 -2.47 -25.02
N ALA A 626 -9.20 -2.05 -24.52
CA ALA A 626 -8.86 -2.23 -23.12
C ALA A 626 -9.38 -1.02 -22.34
N PHE A 627 -10.14 -1.26 -21.27
CA PHE A 627 -10.64 -0.24 -20.37
C PHE A 627 -9.97 -0.38 -19.00
N MET A 628 -9.40 0.70 -18.50
CA MET A 628 -8.95 0.81 -17.11
C MET A 628 -9.92 1.73 -16.38
N PHE A 629 -10.54 1.21 -15.32
CA PHE A 629 -11.38 1.99 -14.42
C PHE A 629 -10.54 2.33 -13.18
N SER A 630 -10.20 3.60 -12.96
CA SER A 630 -9.63 4.05 -11.68
C SER A 630 -10.67 4.84 -10.91
N LEU A 631 -10.97 4.49 -9.66
CA LEU A 631 -11.94 5.23 -8.86
C LEU A 631 -11.34 6.59 -8.47
N PHE A 632 -11.89 7.69 -9.01
CA PHE A 632 -11.56 9.04 -8.59
C PHE A 632 -12.89 9.74 -8.36
N ILE A 633 -13.33 9.79 -7.11
CA ILE A 633 -14.53 10.55 -6.73
C ILE A 633 -14.06 11.98 -6.53
N LEU A 634 -14.26 12.84 -7.53
CA LEU A 634 -14.28 14.28 -7.33
C LEU A 634 -15.63 14.60 -6.67
N MET A 635 -15.62 14.90 -5.37
CA MET A 635 -16.69 15.60 -4.67
C MET A 635 -16.34 17.08 -4.55
#